data_AF-A0A2C9M2A2-F1
#
_entry.id   AF-A0A2C9M2A2-F1
#
_cell.length_a   1.000
_cell.length_b   1.000
_cell.length_c   1.000
_cell.angle_alpha   90.00
_cell.angle_beta   90.00
_cell.angle_gamma   90.00
#
_symmetry.space_group_name_H-M   'P 1'
#
loop_
_entity.id
_entity.type
_entity.pdbx_description
1 polymer ?
#
loop_
_entity_poly.entity_id
_entity_poly.type
_entity_poly.pdbx_seq_one_letter_code
_entity_poly.pdbx_strand_id
1 'polypeptide(L)'
;MSIPFFREQVEHNLTFLGLLVMENRLKPQSAPVICELNDADIRTIMVTGDNMLTALSVARECKMVDLGERIILVQAYPPQAGQSEVSLEFVYADDANTKVEQAFTLQEHKIQMIEDHQRFHFALTGKTWAVIRQYRPDLLEKIVVKGTVFARMGPDQKGQLVQVLQDVGYYVGMCGDGANDCGALKTAHMGISLSEAEASVASPFTSKTPNIECVPNVIKEGRAALVTSFGVFKYMACYSLTQFISVLILYWIDANLTDPEFLYVDFFLITTFSISFSQTGPYDELVVDRPLVSLLSPSPILSILTQMTYVTAFQTFMYFYVQAQPWFIPFVDNDEEDYNCQQNAAVFLISAYQYITLAVVFAKGAPFRKSIFSNCNLLNLIVAIGATAWINIYPTENFADLLELNVLPSIKYRSFIIGLAFIQFVLAYITEKFLIDNESLRRKLSSCLKGCSQDLAYHKIESDIEGDPNWPPVSDKQVDLAEMFQRLESLHQGSQNIEELKNSLEDILDQEEDEESNEKIDKTQLRYKSSSDSEELHGKNRHDTENKAFIDSETGYNTML
;
A
#
# COMPACT_ATOMS: atom_id res chain seq x y z
N MET A 1 44.37 53.19 -23.05
CA MET A 1 43.39 53.03 -21.96
C MET A 1 42.01 53.09 -22.56
N SER A 2 41.34 51.95 -22.71
CA SER A 2 39.91 51.89 -23.01
C SER A 2 39.15 52.25 -21.74
N ILE A 3 38.42 53.37 -21.77
CA ILE A 3 37.55 53.78 -20.68
C ILE A 3 36.43 52.74 -20.58
N PRO A 4 36.24 52.05 -19.44
CA PRO A 4 35.15 51.08 -19.30
C PRO A 4 33.81 51.81 -19.38
N PHE A 5 32.89 51.28 -20.17
CA PHE A 5 31.52 51.79 -20.26
C PHE A 5 30.76 51.53 -18.95
N PHE A 6 29.93 52.48 -18.55
CA PHE A 6 29.02 52.30 -17.43
C PHE A 6 27.78 51.51 -17.88
N ARG A 7 27.24 50.63 -17.02
CA ARG A 7 26.09 49.76 -17.33
C ARG A 7 24.89 50.53 -17.89
N GLU A 8 24.61 51.70 -17.31
CA GLU A 8 23.52 52.60 -17.74
C GLU A 8 23.69 53.11 -19.19
N GLN A 9 24.92 53.18 -19.69
CA GLN A 9 25.19 53.57 -21.08
C GLN A 9 24.91 52.44 -22.06
N VAL A 10 24.81 51.19 -21.61
CA VAL A 10 24.56 50.02 -22.47
C VAL A 10 23.08 49.58 -22.39
N GLU A 11 22.44 49.74 -21.22
CA GLU A 11 21.04 49.34 -20.97
C GLU A 11 20.04 50.48 -21.27
N HIS A 12 20.20 51.24 -22.36
CA HIS A 12 19.25 52.28 -22.78
C HIS A 12 18.85 52.13 -24.25
N ASN A 13 17.61 52.50 -24.61
CA ASN A 13 17.06 52.41 -25.97
C ASN A 13 17.21 51.02 -26.63
N LEU A 14 17.06 49.95 -25.84
CA LEU A 14 17.14 48.58 -26.35
C LEU A 14 16.00 48.31 -27.35
N THR A 15 16.32 47.55 -28.41
CA THR A 15 15.33 47.11 -29.39
C THR A 15 14.70 45.80 -28.89
N PHE A 16 13.40 45.82 -28.65
CA PHE A 16 12.66 44.60 -28.31
C PHE A 16 12.71 43.61 -29.48
N LEU A 17 13.30 42.43 -29.25
CA LEU A 17 13.44 41.39 -30.27
C LEU A 17 12.29 40.37 -30.25
N GLY A 18 11.76 40.04 -29.07
CA GLY A 18 10.72 39.05 -28.92
C GLY A 18 10.67 38.45 -27.50
N LEU A 19 9.78 37.47 -27.33
CA LEU A 19 9.63 36.70 -26.09
C LEU A 19 10.17 35.28 -26.28
N LEU A 20 10.77 34.73 -25.22
CA LEU A 20 11.12 33.31 -25.13
C LEU A 20 10.18 32.66 -24.11
N VAL A 21 9.34 31.73 -24.58
CA VAL A 21 8.43 30.97 -23.71
C VAL A 21 9.05 29.60 -23.45
N MET A 22 9.21 29.26 -22.17
CA MET A 22 9.67 27.95 -21.73
C MET A 22 8.50 27.23 -21.04
N GLU A 23 8.26 25.99 -21.45
CA GLU A 23 7.18 25.15 -20.93
C GLU A 23 7.78 23.86 -20.41
N ASN A 24 7.39 23.46 -19.19
CA ASN A 24 7.71 22.13 -18.68
C ASN A 24 6.62 21.16 -19.15
N ARG A 25 6.94 20.34 -20.15
CA ARG A 25 5.96 19.42 -20.73
C ARG A 25 5.75 18.20 -19.85
N LEU A 26 4.48 17.84 -19.68
CA LEU A 26 4.10 16.55 -19.12
C LEU A 26 4.74 15.40 -19.89
N LYS A 27 5.18 14.38 -19.15
CA LYS A 27 5.66 13.14 -19.75
C LYS A 27 4.46 12.45 -20.42
N PRO A 28 4.62 11.91 -21.64
CA PRO A 28 3.50 11.32 -22.38
C PRO A 28 2.84 10.14 -21.64
N GLN A 29 3.57 9.50 -20.73
CA GLN A 29 3.08 8.40 -19.90
C GLN A 29 2.21 8.86 -18.72
N SER A 30 2.26 10.14 -18.32
CA SER A 30 1.59 10.62 -17.10
C SER A 30 0.07 10.49 -17.19
N ALA A 31 -0.57 11.04 -18.22
CA ALA A 31 -2.03 10.99 -18.34
C ALA A 31 -2.58 9.55 -18.46
N PRO A 32 -2.03 8.65 -19.30
CA PRO A 32 -2.49 7.26 -19.35
C PRO A 32 -2.42 6.54 -18.00
N VAL A 33 -1.35 6.74 -17.22
CA VAL A 33 -1.21 6.10 -15.90
C VAL A 33 -2.21 6.64 -14.90
N ILE A 34 -2.45 7.96 -14.86
CA ILE A 34 -3.46 8.56 -13.98
C ILE A 34 -4.85 8.06 -14.35
N CYS A 35 -5.17 7.94 -15.63
CA CYS A 35 -6.42 7.33 -16.07
C CYS A 35 -6.56 5.87 -15.60
N GLU A 36 -5.53 5.03 -15.76
CA GLU A 36 -5.56 3.63 -15.29
C GLU A 36 -5.80 3.55 -13.77
N LEU A 37 -5.22 4.46 -12.99
CA LEU A 37 -5.43 4.54 -11.54
C LEU A 37 -6.87 5.00 -11.19
N ASN A 38 -7.38 6.02 -11.87
CA ASN A 38 -8.74 6.51 -11.69
C ASN A 38 -9.78 5.46 -12.07
N ASP A 39 -9.59 4.73 -13.18
CA ASP A 39 -10.44 3.63 -13.63
C ASP A 39 -10.49 2.48 -12.61
N ALA A 40 -9.42 2.30 -11.83
CA ALA A 40 -9.31 1.33 -10.75
C ALA A 40 -9.76 1.86 -9.38
N ASP A 41 -10.40 3.03 -9.32
CA ASP A 41 -10.84 3.70 -8.09
C ASP A 41 -9.68 3.97 -7.10
N ILE A 42 -8.51 4.32 -7.64
CA ILE A 42 -7.34 4.73 -6.87
C ILE A 42 -7.17 6.24 -7.01
N ARG A 43 -7.53 6.94 -5.94
CA ARG A 43 -7.42 8.40 -5.88
C ARG A 43 -5.97 8.87 -6.00
N THR A 44 -5.74 9.79 -6.94
CA THR A 44 -4.44 10.43 -7.16
C THR A 44 -4.41 11.84 -6.54
N ILE A 45 -3.34 12.16 -5.82
CA ILE A 45 -3.13 13.48 -5.19
C ILE A 45 -1.79 14.05 -5.65
N MET A 46 -1.76 15.32 -6.02
CA MET A 46 -0.54 16.05 -6.34
C MET A 46 -0.04 16.82 -5.13
N VAL A 47 1.23 16.62 -4.78
CA VAL A 47 1.96 17.41 -3.78
C VAL A 47 3.25 17.94 -4.38
N THR A 48 3.37 19.27 -4.51
CA THR A 48 4.50 19.91 -5.21
C THR A 48 5.03 21.14 -4.50
N GLY A 49 6.30 21.46 -4.74
CA GLY A 49 6.93 22.72 -4.34
C GLY A 49 6.66 23.87 -5.32
N ASP A 50 6.04 23.59 -6.47
CA ASP A 50 5.76 24.57 -7.52
C ASP A 50 4.62 25.54 -7.17
N ASN A 51 4.46 26.56 -8.01
CA ASN A 51 3.34 27.49 -7.95
C ASN A 51 2.00 26.75 -8.18
N MET A 52 0.96 27.18 -7.47
CA MET A 52 -0.41 26.69 -7.59
C MET A 52 -0.91 26.72 -9.04
N LEU A 53 -0.69 27.80 -9.79
CA LEU A 53 -1.16 27.91 -11.18
C LEU A 53 -0.63 26.78 -12.06
N THR A 54 0.68 26.51 -11.98
CA THR A 54 1.32 25.42 -12.69
C THR A 54 0.77 24.07 -12.24
N ALA A 55 0.63 23.87 -10.92
CA ALA A 55 0.10 22.63 -10.37
C ALA A 55 -1.35 22.34 -10.83
N LEU A 56 -2.20 23.36 -10.89
CA LEU A 56 -3.57 23.25 -11.39
C LEU A 56 -3.62 22.92 -12.88
N SER A 57 -2.80 23.60 -13.71
CA SER A 57 -2.68 23.30 -15.14
C SER A 57 -2.27 21.83 -15.35
N VAL A 58 -1.23 21.39 -14.66
CA VAL A 58 -0.73 20.02 -14.73
C VAL A 58 -1.80 19.02 -14.28
N ALA A 59 -2.52 19.30 -13.18
CA ALA A 59 -3.57 18.41 -12.67
C ALA A 59 -4.73 18.22 -13.67
N ARG A 60 -5.10 19.28 -14.41
CA ARG A 60 -6.09 19.22 -15.50
C ARG A 60 -5.57 18.46 -16.71
N GLU A 61 -4.33 18.77 -17.14
CA GLU A 61 -3.72 18.15 -18.31
C GLU A 61 -3.48 16.64 -18.12
N CYS A 62 -3.12 16.20 -16.91
CA CYS A 62 -2.89 14.79 -16.60
C CYS A 62 -4.15 14.03 -16.15
N LYS A 63 -5.33 14.66 -16.18
CA LYS A 63 -6.62 14.05 -15.79
C LYS A 63 -6.72 13.63 -14.32
N MET A 64 -5.97 14.28 -13.43
CA MET A 64 -6.25 14.18 -11.98
C MET A 64 -7.54 14.91 -11.60
N VAL A 65 -7.91 15.93 -12.38
CA VAL A 65 -9.19 16.65 -12.26
C VAL A 65 -9.80 16.79 -13.66
N ASP A 66 -11.00 16.27 -13.85
CA ASP A 66 -11.69 16.30 -15.15
C ASP A 66 -12.25 17.68 -15.50
N LEU A 67 -12.39 18.01 -16.78
CA LEU A 67 -12.84 19.34 -17.25
C LEU A 67 -14.18 19.80 -16.67
N GLY A 68 -15.07 18.87 -16.31
CA GLY A 68 -16.37 19.16 -15.70
C GLY A 68 -16.33 19.35 -14.17
N GLU A 69 -15.23 18.97 -13.53
CA GLU A 69 -15.08 19.02 -12.07
C GLU A 69 -14.59 20.40 -11.64
N ARG A 70 -15.10 20.88 -10.49
CA ARG A 70 -14.76 22.20 -9.98
C ARG A 70 -13.58 22.14 -9.02
N ILE A 71 -12.70 23.14 -9.09
CA ILE A 71 -11.59 23.28 -8.15
C ILE A 71 -11.90 24.44 -7.21
N ILE A 72 -11.80 24.19 -5.91
CA ILE A 72 -12.01 25.18 -4.85
C ILE A 72 -10.66 25.43 -4.18
N LEU A 73 -10.17 26.65 -4.31
CA LEU A 73 -9.01 27.15 -3.57
C LEU A 73 -9.39 27.38 -2.12
N VAL A 74 -8.66 26.73 -1.22
CA VAL A 74 -8.74 27.00 0.21
C VAL A 74 -7.63 27.96 0.56
N GLN A 75 -7.97 29.04 1.24
CA GLN A 75 -7.04 30.02 1.78
C GLN A 75 -7.32 30.22 3.27
N ALA A 76 -6.26 30.30 4.05
CA ALA A 76 -6.32 30.56 5.48
C ALA A 76 -5.25 31.59 5.81
N TYR A 77 -5.63 32.60 6.60
CA TYR A 77 -4.72 33.64 7.07
C TYR A 77 -4.61 33.57 8.59
N PRO A 78 -3.40 33.71 9.15
CA PRO A 78 -3.23 33.70 10.59
C PRO A 78 -4.00 34.87 11.24
N PRO A 79 -4.46 34.71 12.49
CA PRO A 79 -5.21 35.76 13.18
C PRO A 79 -4.37 37.03 13.30
N GLN A 80 -4.94 38.18 12.92
CA GLN A 80 -4.31 39.48 13.11
C GLN A 80 -4.39 39.92 14.58
N ALA A 81 -3.46 40.78 15.02
CA ALA A 81 -3.40 41.27 16.39
C ALA A 81 -4.75 41.87 16.84
N GLY A 82 -5.46 41.18 17.74
CA GLY A 82 -6.77 41.58 18.26
C GLY A 82 -7.97 40.77 17.76
N GLN A 83 -7.80 39.81 16.86
CA GLN A 83 -8.84 38.86 16.43
C GLN A 83 -8.53 37.44 16.92
N SER A 84 -9.54 36.73 17.43
CA SER A 84 -9.39 35.35 17.93
C SER A 84 -9.63 34.28 16.87
N GLU A 85 -10.22 34.63 15.71
CA GLU A 85 -10.59 33.68 14.66
C GLU A 85 -9.73 33.84 13.40
N VAL A 86 -9.39 32.69 12.79
CA VAL A 86 -8.71 32.58 11.49
C VAL A 86 -9.69 32.95 10.39
N SER A 87 -9.27 33.80 9.44
CA SER A 87 -10.05 34.00 8.22
C SER A 87 -9.78 32.86 7.24
N LEU A 88 -10.86 32.14 6.90
CA LEU A 88 -10.89 31.05 5.92
C LEU A 88 -11.71 31.47 4.73
N GLU A 89 -11.16 31.32 3.53
CA GLU A 89 -11.83 31.63 2.28
C GLU A 89 -11.80 30.41 1.36
N PHE A 90 -12.97 30.05 0.82
CA PHE A 90 -13.15 29.02 -0.21
C PHE A 90 -13.57 29.74 -1.49
N VAL A 91 -12.73 29.68 -2.52
CA VAL A 91 -12.92 30.43 -3.78
C VAL A 91 -12.79 29.46 -4.95
N TYR A 92 -13.67 29.56 -5.95
CA TYR A 92 -13.51 28.77 -7.17
C TYR A 92 -12.25 29.22 -7.93
N ALA A 93 -11.42 28.25 -8.33
CA ALA A 93 -10.40 28.50 -9.34
C ALA A 93 -11.11 28.57 -10.70
N ASP A 94 -11.45 29.78 -11.16
CA ASP A 94 -12.04 29.96 -12.48
C ASP A 94 -11.02 29.53 -13.55
N ASP A 95 -11.37 28.53 -14.36
CA ASP A 95 -10.72 28.28 -15.65
C ASP A 95 -11.12 29.41 -16.59
N ALA A 96 -10.18 30.31 -16.93
CA ALA A 96 -10.37 31.30 -17.99
C ALA A 96 -10.79 30.66 -19.33
N ASN A 97 -10.58 29.35 -19.48
CA ASN A 97 -10.94 28.56 -20.67
C ASN A 97 -12.44 28.22 -20.79
N THR A 98 -13.26 28.36 -19.73
CA THR A 98 -14.70 28.08 -19.83
C THR A 98 -15.46 29.20 -20.57
N LYS A 99 -14.82 30.35 -20.84
CA LYS A 99 -15.44 31.50 -21.52
C LYS A 99 -15.13 31.63 -23.02
N VAL A 100 -14.39 30.71 -23.65
CA VAL A 100 -13.95 30.87 -25.06
C VAL A 100 -14.60 29.90 -26.06
N GLU A 101 -15.26 28.82 -25.64
CA GLU A 101 -15.98 27.94 -26.59
C GLU A 101 -17.48 28.24 -26.75
N GLN A 102 -18.05 29.17 -25.98
CA GLN A 102 -19.48 29.54 -26.10
C GLN A 102 -19.80 30.69 -27.08
N ALA A 103 -18.84 31.14 -27.90
CA ALA A 103 -19.08 32.21 -28.88
C ALA A 103 -19.37 31.74 -30.32
N PHE A 104 -19.31 30.44 -30.61
CA PHE A 104 -19.66 29.92 -31.95
C PHE A 104 -20.45 28.61 -31.88
N THR A 105 -21.66 28.63 -31.36
CA THR A 105 -22.72 27.79 -31.92
C THR A 105 -24.07 28.50 -31.79
N LEU A 106 -24.56 28.94 -32.93
CA LEU A 106 -25.92 29.44 -33.12
C LEU A 106 -26.95 28.37 -32.73
N GLN A 107 -28.02 28.86 -32.09
CA GLN A 107 -29.35 28.25 -31.90
C GLN A 107 -29.63 27.50 -30.58
N GLU A 108 -30.15 28.29 -29.63
CA GLU A 108 -31.35 27.97 -28.83
C GLU A 108 -31.50 26.53 -28.34
N HIS A 109 -30.78 26.17 -27.27
CA HIS A 109 -31.32 25.24 -26.27
C HIS A 109 -31.02 25.82 -24.89
N LYS A 110 -32.08 26.24 -24.19
CA LYS A 110 -32.05 26.48 -22.73
C LYS A 110 -31.68 25.16 -22.06
N ILE A 111 -30.40 24.98 -21.76
CA ILE A 111 -29.96 23.92 -20.85
C ILE A 111 -30.39 24.39 -19.46
N GLN A 112 -31.50 23.83 -18.97
CA GLN A 112 -31.76 23.83 -17.54
C GLN A 112 -30.59 23.11 -16.88
N MET A 113 -29.79 23.87 -16.14
CA MET A 113 -28.76 23.35 -15.26
C MET A 113 -29.46 22.52 -14.18
N ILE A 114 -29.55 21.21 -14.41
CA ILE A 114 -29.93 20.25 -13.37
C ILE A 114 -28.75 20.22 -12.40
N GLU A 115 -29.05 20.49 -11.13
CA GLU A 115 -28.14 20.38 -9.99
C GLU A 115 -27.71 18.91 -9.77
N ASP A 116 -26.91 18.37 -10.67
CA ASP A 116 -26.12 17.18 -10.36
C ASP A 116 -25.09 17.59 -9.31
N HIS A 117 -24.99 16.82 -8.22
CA HIS A 117 -24.10 17.08 -7.10
C HIS A 117 -22.65 17.16 -7.59
N GLN A 118 -22.17 18.38 -7.85
CA GLN A 118 -20.92 18.58 -8.59
C GLN A 118 -19.74 18.07 -7.78
N ARG A 119 -19.03 17.08 -8.33
CA ARG A 119 -17.71 16.66 -7.84
C ARG A 119 -16.79 17.88 -7.83
N PHE A 120 -16.22 18.16 -6.67
CA PHE A 120 -15.31 19.27 -6.46
C PHE A 120 -14.03 18.80 -5.77
N HIS A 121 -12.95 19.54 -6.01
CA HIS A 121 -11.61 19.23 -5.52
C HIS A 121 -11.04 20.43 -4.77
N PHE A 122 -10.44 20.21 -3.60
CA PHE A 122 -9.71 21.29 -2.93
C PHE A 122 -8.29 21.42 -3.46
N ALA A 123 -7.83 22.66 -3.54
CA ALA A 123 -6.44 22.99 -3.77
C ALA A 123 -5.96 24.03 -2.76
N LEU A 124 -4.78 23.83 -2.18
CA LEU A 124 -4.24 24.74 -1.17
C LEU A 124 -2.71 24.82 -1.20
N THR A 125 -2.19 25.90 -0.60
CA THR A 125 -0.75 26.15 -0.51
C THR A 125 -0.17 25.66 0.82
N GLY A 126 1.15 25.44 0.88
CA GLY A 126 1.85 25.07 2.11
C GLY A 126 1.67 26.06 3.27
N LYS A 127 1.46 27.35 3.00
CA LYS A 127 1.15 28.35 4.04
C LYS A 127 -0.24 28.13 4.63
N THR A 128 -1.23 27.96 3.75
CA THR A 128 -2.60 27.64 4.15
C THR A 128 -2.65 26.34 4.95
N TRP A 129 -1.92 25.32 4.50
CA TRP A 129 -1.76 24.06 5.24
C TRP A 129 -1.26 24.29 6.67
N ALA A 130 -0.18 25.08 6.85
CA ALA A 130 0.38 25.37 8.16
C ALA A 130 -0.63 26.07 9.09
N VAL A 131 -1.35 27.08 8.57
CA VAL A 131 -2.37 27.81 9.34
C VAL A 131 -3.53 26.89 9.73
N ILE A 132 -4.07 26.10 8.80
CA ILE A 132 -5.19 25.19 9.08
C ILE A 132 -4.77 24.15 10.12
N ARG A 133 -3.60 23.53 9.95
CA ARG A 133 -3.11 22.52 10.90
C ARG A 133 -2.89 23.09 12.31
N GLN A 134 -2.44 24.33 12.43
CA GLN A 134 -2.18 24.96 13.73
C GLN A 134 -3.46 25.43 14.43
N TYR A 135 -4.37 26.05 13.70
CA TYR A 135 -5.50 26.79 14.29
C TYR A 135 -6.87 26.14 14.07
N ARG A 136 -7.03 25.31 13.03
CA ARG A 136 -8.29 24.65 12.63
C ARG A 136 -8.07 23.18 12.23
N PRO A 137 -7.51 22.34 13.13
CA PRO A 137 -7.26 20.93 12.83
C PRO A 137 -8.55 20.15 12.54
N ASP A 138 -9.70 20.63 13.03
CA ASP A 138 -11.03 20.08 12.77
C ASP A 138 -11.41 20.07 11.28
N LEU A 139 -10.90 21.01 10.49
CA LEU A 139 -11.15 21.08 9.05
C LEU A 139 -10.15 20.28 8.22
N LEU A 140 -9.02 19.91 8.82
CA LEU A 140 -7.90 19.31 8.10
C LEU A 140 -8.30 17.98 7.46
N GLU A 141 -9.02 17.14 8.20
CA GLU A 141 -9.51 15.85 7.72
C GLU A 141 -10.46 16.02 6.53
N LYS A 142 -11.43 16.94 6.63
CA LYS A 142 -12.38 17.25 5.53
C LYS A 142 -11.67 17.75 4.28
N ILE A 143 -10.68 18.63 4.45
CA ILE A 143 -9.90 19.19 3.35
C ILE A 143 -9.05 18.11 2.69
N VAL A 144 -8.41 17.24 3.47
CA VAL A 144 -7.58 16.15 2.94
C VAL A 144 -8.42 15.09 2.22
N VAL A 145 -9.66 14.83 2.66
CA VAL A 145 -10.58 13.88 2.00
C VAL A 145 -11.01 14.34 0.60
N LYS A 146 -11.13 15.64 0.33
CA LYS A 146 -11.45 16.17 -1.03
C LYS A 146 -10.29 16.92 -1.70
N GLY A 147 -9.12 17.01 -1.06
CA GLY A 147 -7.95 17.75 -1.55
C GLY A 147 -7.17 17.01 -2.63
N THR A 148 -6.97 17.65 -3.78
CA THR A 148 -6.29 17.01 -4.93
C THR A 148 -4.95 17.66 -5.24
N VAL A 149 -4.81 18.97 -4.99
CA VAL A 149 -3.57 19.71 -5.30
C VAL A 149 -3.06 20.44 -4.07
N PHE A 150 -1.85 20.10 -3.64
CA PHE A 150 -1.13 20.73 -2.54
C PHE A 150 0.14 21.36 -3.10
N ALA A 151 0.13 22.67 -3.33
CA ALA A 151 1.21 23.40 -4.00
C ALA A 151 2.07 24.19 -3.01
N ARG A 152 3.27 24.61 -3.42
CA ARG A 152 4.25 25.30 -2.55
C ARG A 152 4.47 24.58 -1.20
N MET A 153 4.46 23.25 -1.20
CA MET A 153 4.64 22.44 0.01
C MET A 153 6.13 22.24 0.31
N GLY A 154 6.54 22.55 1.54
CA GLY A 154 7.88 22.23 2.04
C GLY A 154 8.07 20.72 2.27
N PRO A 155 9.31 20.21 2.34
CA PRO A 155 9.60 18.78 2.52
C PRO A 155 8.86 18.14 3.70
N ASP A 156 8.89 18.78 4.88
CA ASP A 156 8.20 18.28 6.07
C ASP A 156 6.68 18.25 5.91
N GLN A 157 6.13 19.21 5.17
CA GLN A 157 4.69 19.31 4.93
C GLN A 157 4.19 18.17 4.03
N LYS A 158 5.03 17.69 3.10
CA LYS A 158 4.71 16.50 2.29
C LYS A 158 4.55 15.26 3.17
N GLY A 159 5.47 15.06 4.12
CA GLY A 159 5.39 13.97 5.10
C GLY A 159 4.16 14.10 6.00
N GLN A 160 3.84 15.32 6.46
CA GLN A 160 2.64 15.59 7.26
C GLN A 160 1.36 15.26 6.49
N LEU A 161 1.27 15.60 5.21
CA LEU A 161 0.11 15.28 4.38
C LEU A 161 -0.10 13.76 4.28
N VAL A 162 0.98 13.00 4.03
CA VAL A 162 0.94 11.54 4.00
C VAL A 162 0.42 10.98 5.33
N GLN A 163 0.92 11.51 6.45
CA GLN A 163 0.49 11.07 7.77
C GLN A 163 -1.00 11.35 8.04
N VAL A 164 -1.48 12.55 7.71
CA VAL A 164 -2.90 12.88 7.89
C VAL A 164 -3.81 12.01 7.02
N LEU A 165 -3.40 11.68 5.79
CA LEU A 165 -4.13 10.73 4.94
C LEU A 165 -4.20 9.33 5.59
N GLN A 166 -3.12 8.87 6.21
CA GLN A 166 -3.08 7.60 6.94
C GLN A 166 -3.97 7.63 8.18
N ASP A 167 -3.95 8.72 8.96
CA ASP A 167 -4.75 8.89 10.17
C ASP A 167 -6.26 8.87 9.86
N VAL A 168 -6.65 9.41 8.70
CA VAL A 168 -8.04 9.37 8.19
C VAL A 168 -8.43 7.99 7.62
N GLY A 169 -7.48 7.04 7.56
CA GLY A 169 -7.73 5.64 7.22
C GLY A 169 -7.42 5.27 5.77
N TYR A 170 -6.68 6.10 5.02
CA TYR A 170 -6.20 5.72 3.69
C TYR A 170 -4.92 4.90 3.75
N TYR A 171 -4.79 3.93 2.84
CA TYR A 171 -3.48 3.38 2.46
C TYR A 171 -2.85 4.30 1.42
N VAL A 172 -1.70 4.86 1.75
CA VAL A 172 -1.03 5.89 0.95
C VAL A 172 0.21 5.31 0.27
N GLY A 173 0.23 5.41 -1.06
CA GLY A 173 1.43 5.27 -1.87
C GLY A 173 1.99 6.64 -2.26
N MET A 174 3.31 6.80 -2.20
CA MET A 174 3.99 8.05 -2.58
C MET A 174 5.04 7.73 -3.65
N CYS A 175 5.08 8.52 -4.71
CA CYS A 175 6.17 8.48 -5.68
C CYS A 175 6.83 9.86 -5.80
N GLY A 176 8.15 9.90 -5.87
CA GLY A 176 8.92 11.14 -5.97
C GLY A 176 10.34 10.86 -6.48
N ASP A 177 11.02 11.90 -6.97
CA ASP A 177 12.37 11.81 -7.55
C ASP A 177 13.41 12.65 -6.80
N GLY A 178 12.98 13.58 -5.94
CA GLY A 178 13.85 14.53 -5.26
C GLY A 178 14.12 14.22 -3.79
N ALA A 179 15.23 14.76 -3.27
CA ALA A 179 15.57 14.68 -1.83
C ALA A 179 14.49 15.30 -0.92
N ASN A 180 13.72 16.26 -1.46
CA ASN A 180 12.59 16.89 -0.78
C ASN A 180 11.43 15.93 -0.50
N ASP A 181 11.40 14.76 -1.14
CA ASP A 181 10.33 13.76 -0.98
C ASP A 181 10.72 12.63 -0.02
N CYS A 182 11.98 12.58 0.45
CA CYS A 182 12.49 11.48 1.29
C CYS A 182 11.64 11.22 2.54
N GLY A 183 11.22 12.28 3.22
CA GLY A 183 10.35 12.17 4.40
C GLY A 183 9.01 11.52 4.06
N ALA A 184 8.36 12.00 3.00
CA ALA A 184 7.07 11.48 2.55
C ALA A 184 7.16 10.04 2.01
N LEU A 185 8.23 9.72 1.26
CA LEU A 185 8.49 8.37 0.75
C LEU A 185 8.66 7.35 1.88
N LYS A 186 9.33 7.75 2.97
CA LYS A 186 9.54 6.91 4.15
C LYS A 186 8.26 6.75 4.99
N THR A 187 7.45 7.80 5.10
CA THR A 187 6.20 7.77 5.87
C THR A 187 5.11 6.95 5.16
N ALA A 188 5.08 6.95 3.82
CA ALA A 188 4.08 6.23 3.05
C ALA A 188 4.13 4.71 3.27
N HIS A 189 2.97 4.05 3.18
CA HIS A 189 2.91 2.58 3.23
C HIS A 189 3.64 1.94 2.04
N MET A 190 3.65 2.64 0.90
CA MET A 190 4.36 2.26 -0.31
C MET A 190 5.08 3.49 -0.88
N GLY A 191 6.35 3.67 -0.54
CA GLY A 191 7.21 4.70 -1.17
C GLY A 191 7.89 4.16 -2.43
N ILE A 192 7.87 4.91 -3.53
CA ILE A 192 8.55 4.60 -4.80
C ILE A 192 9.45 5.77 -5.21
N SER A 193 10.77 5.56 -5.22
CA SER A 193 11.72 6.50 -5.82
C SER A 193 11.72 6.37 -7.34
N LEU A 194 11.58 7.48 -8.07
CA LEU A 194 11.66 7.52 -9.54
C LEU A 194 13.08 7.84 -10.06
N SER A 195 14.06 7.92 -9.16
CA SER A 195 15.46 8.16 -9.48
C SER A 195 16.37 7.25 -8.63
N GLU A 196 17.55 6.91 -9.18
CA GLU A 196 18.62 6.20 -8.43
C GLU A 196 19.43 7.15 -7.53
N ALA A 197 19.03 8.43 -7.46
CA ALA A 197 19.69 9.44 -6.64
C ALA A 197 19.34 9.30 -5.15
N GLU A 198 19.65 10.31 -4.34
CA GLU A 198 19.51 10.32 -2.86
C GLU A 198 18.13 9.84 -2.35
N ALA A 199 17.05 10.06 -3.11
CA ALA A 199 15.71 9.60 -2.77
C ALA A 199 15.56 8.07 -2.69
N SER A 200 16.39 7.31 -3.41
CA SER A 200 16.39 5.84 -3.38
C SER A 200 16.77 5.25 -2.01
N VAL A 201 17.57 5.97 -1.21
CA VAL A 201 17.98 5.52 0.13
C VAL A 201 16.79 5.47 1.10
N ALA A 202 15.79 6.32 0.89
CA ALA A 202 14.63 6.44 1.78
C ALA A 202 13.46 5.53 1.38
N SER A 203 13.46 4.97 0.17
CA SER A 203 12.30 4.32 -0.44
C SER A 203 12.49 2.80 -0.61
N PRO A 204 11.50 1.97 -0.24
CA PRO A 204 11.59 0.52 -0.40
C PRO A 204 11.59 0.06 -1.86
N PHE A 205 11.05 0.86 -2.79
CA PHE A 205 11.03 0.57 -4.22
C PHE A 205 11.78 1.66 -4.99
N THR A 206 12.66 1.29 -5.91
CA THR A 206 13.35 2.23 -6.79
C THR A 206 13.09 1.86 -8.25
N SER A 207 12.48 2.79 -9.00
CA SER A 207 12.27 2.66 -10.44
C SER A 207 13.50 3.14 -11.20
N LYS A 208 13.91 2.36 -12.21
CA LYS A 208 14.96 2.73 -13.16
C LYS A 208 14.47 3.69 -14.23
N THR A 209 13.17 3.70 -14.48
CA THR A 209 12.55 4.60 -15.45
C THR A 209 12.03 5.83 -14.71
N PRO A 210 12.42 7.04 -15.11
CA PRO A 210 12.02 8.27 -14.44
C PRO A 210 10.60 8.68 -14.87
N ASN A 211 9.61 7.80 -14.71
CA ASN A 211 8.20 8.06 -14.96
C ASN A 211 7.33 7.24 -13.98
N ILE A 212 6.02 7.48 -14.00
CA ILE A 212 5.08 6.88 -13.04
C ILE A 212 4.50 5.52 -13.50
N GLU A 213 4.95 4.94 -14.62
CA GLU A 213 4.44 3.65 -15.12
C GLU A 213 4.71 2.49 -14.16
N CYS A 214 5.70 2.64 -13.28
CA CYS A 214 5.97 1.66 -12.23
C CYS A 214 4.82 1.56 -11.21
N VAL A 215 4.03 2.62 -11.00
CA VAL A 215 3.01 2.67 -9.94
C VAL A 215 1.91 1.62 -10.15
N PRO A 216 1.23 1.55 -11.31
CA PRO A 216 0.25 0.48 -11.56
C PRO A 216 0.87 -0.93 -11.45
N ASN A 217 2.10 -1.11 -11.94
CA ASN A 217 2.77 -2.41 -11.92
C ASN A 217 3.03 -2.91 -10.49
N VAL A 218 3.52 -2.04 -9.60
CA VAL A 218 3.73 -2.39 -8.19
C VAL A 218 2.40 -2.73 -7.51
N ILE A 219 1.32 -2.01 -7.85
CA ILE A 219 -0.02 -2.30 -7.29
C ILE A 219 -0.54 -3.66 -7.80
N LYS A 220 -0.39 -3.97 -9.10
CA LYS A 220 -0.79 -5.26 -9.68
C LYS A 220 -0.03 -6.42 -9.02
N GLU A 221 1.29 -6.30 -8.91
CA GLU A 221 2.13 -7.28 -8.22
C GLU A 221 1.75 -7.44 -6.75
N GLY A 222 1.51 -6.33 -6.03
CA GLY A 222 1.07 -6.36 -4.64
C GLY A 222 -0.27 -7.08 -4.44
N ARG A 223 -1.25 -6.82 -5.33
CA ARG A 223 -2.55 -7.52 -5.30
C ARG A 223 -2.40 -9.01 -5.60
N ALA A 224 -1.58 -9.38 -6.59
CA ALA A 224 -1.32 -10.76 -6.95
C ALA A 224 -0.59 -11.52 -5.82
N ALA A 225 0.39 -10.87 -5.18
CA ALA A 225 1.11 -11.41 -4.04
C ALA A 225 0.18 -11.64 -2.84
N LEU A 226 -0.73 -10.70 -2.54
CA LEU A 226 -1.67 -10.85 -1.44
C LEU A 226 -2.63 -12.02 -1.67
N VAL A 227 -3.24 -12.11 -2.86
CA VAL A 227 -4.13 -13.23 -3.22
C VAL A 227 -3.39 -14.57 -3.18
N THR A 228 -2.14 -14.59 -3.64
CA THR A 228 -1.29 -15.78 -3.61
C THR A 228 -1.00 -16.21 -2.18
N SER A 229 -0.59 -15.29 -1.29
CA SER A 229 -0.34 -15.59 0.13
C SER A 229 -1.58 -16.14 0.83
N PHE A 230 -2.76 -15.56 0.59
CA PHE A 230 -4.02 -16.06 1.13
C PHE A 230 -4.39 -17.45 0.58
N GLY A 231 -4.17 -17.66 -0.71
CA GLY A 231 -4.40 -18.96 -1.35
C GLY A 231 -3.48 -20.05 -0.80
N VAL A 232 -2.18 -19.77 -0.67
CA VAL A 232 -1.19 -20.69 -0.06
C VAL A 232 -1.56 -20.98 1.38
N PHE A 233 -1.95 -19.97 2.17
CA PHE A 233 -2.37 -20.18 3.55
C PHE A 233 -3.56 -21.14 3.65
N LYS A 234 -4.62 -20.92 2.85
CA LYS A 234 -5.78 -21.82 2.81
C LYS A 234 -5.39 -23.23 2.40
N TYR A 235 -4.53 -23.35 1.39
CA TYR A 235 -4.03 -24.64 0.92
C TYR A 235 -3.27 -25.38 2.03
N MET A 236 -2.32 -24.71 2.71
CA MET A 236 -1.55 -25.30 3.80
C MET A 236 -2.43 -25.73 4.98
N ALA A 237 -3.37 -24.87 5.39
CA ALA A 237 -4.31 -25.21 6.46
C ALA A 237 -5.17 -26.43 6.10
N CYS A 238 -5.71 -26.47 4.88
CA CYS A 238 -6.54 -27.58 4.42
C CYS A 238 -5.75 -28.87 4.20
N TYR A 239 -4.50 -28.77 3.77
CA TYR A 239 -3.59 -29.91 3.66
C TYR A 239 -3.40 -30.57 5.03
N SER A 240 -2.97 -29.82 6.05
CA SER A 240 -2.71 -30.37 7.38
C SER A 240 -3.97 -30.96 8.00
N LEU A 241 -5.14 -30.33 7.79
CA LEU A 241 -6.41 -30.86 8.25
C LEU A 241 -6.81 -32.13 7.49
N THR A 242 -6.58 -32.20 6.18
CA THR A 242 -6.88 -33.39 5.36
C THR A 242 -6.05 -34.58 5.82
N GLN A 243 -4.74 -34.39 6.04
CA GLN A 243 -3.85 -35.42 6.57
C GLN A 243 -4.27 -35.84 7.97
N PHE A 244 -4.59 -34.89 8.85
CA PHE A 244 -5.10 -35.19 10.19
C PHE A 244 -6.39 -36.02 10.16
N ILE A 245 -7.33 -35.71 9.25
CA ILE A 245 -8.56 -36.49 9.05
C ILE A 245 -8.23 -37.90 8.57
N SER A 246 -7.29 -38.06 7.63
CA SER A 246 -6.87 -39.38 7.14
C SER A 246 -6.32 -40.24 8.26
N VAL A 247 -5.42 -39.68 9.09
CA VAL A 247 -4.89 -40.38 10.27
C VAL A 247 -6.00 -40.71 11.25
N LEU A 248 -6.90 -39.77 11.57
CA LEU A 248 -8.01 -40.00 12.50
C LEU A 248 -8.94 -41.16 12.06
N ILE A 249 -9.23 -41.25 10.76
CA ILE A 249 -10.07 -42.32 10.20
C ILE A 249 -9.38 -43.68 10.34
N LEU A 250 -8.08 -43.76 10.03
CA LEU A 250 -7.32 -45.02 10.11
C LEU A 250 -7.03 -45.44 11.56
N TYR A 251 -6.86 -44.47 12.46
CA TYR A 251 -6.64 -44.73 13.88
C TYR A 251 -7.83 -45.43 14.55
N TRP A 252 -9.02 -45.41 13.93
CA TRP A 252 -10.17 -46.20 14.41
C TRP A 252 -9.90 -47.71 14.45
N ILE A 253 -8.99 -48.20 13.60
CA ILE A 253 -8.58 -49.61 13.51
C ILE A 253 -7.13 -49.80 13.93
N ASP A 254 -6.58 -48.88 14.73
CA ASP A 254 -5.18 -48.89 15.15
C ASP A 254 -4.18 -48.92 13.96
N ALA A 255 -4.59 -48.40 12.80
CA ALA A 255 -3.76 -48.26 11.60
C ALA A 255 -3.37 -46.78 11.35
N ASN A 256 -2.39 -46.56 10.48
CA ASN A 256 -1.96 -45.22 10.07
C ASN A 256 -1.61 -45.18 8.57
N LEU A 257 -1.30 -44.00 8.04
CA LEU A 257 -0.60 -43.89 6.76
C LEU A 257 0.85 -44.36 6.94
N THR A 258 1.43 -44.97 5.92
CA THR A 258 2.82 -45.44 5.93
C THR A 258 3.80 -44.26 5.72
N ASP A 259 5.04 -44.41 6.16
CA ASP A 259 6.06 -43.36 5.99
C ASP A 259 6.27 -42.98 4.50
N PRO A 260 6.35 -43.93 3.55
CA PRO A 260 6.46 -43.59 2.13
C PRO A 260 5.24 -42.86 1.57
N GLU A 261 4.03 -43.16 2.06
CA GLU A 261 2.81 -42.44 1.68
C GLU A 261 2.85 -40.98 2.14
N PHE A 262 3.31 -40.71 3.38
CA PHE A 262 3.56 -39.34 3.84
C PHE A 262 4.59 -38.63 2.98
N LEU A 263 5.71 -39.28 2.63
CA LEU A 263 6.73 -38.69 1.78
C LEU A 263 6.20 -38.35 0.38
N TYR A 264 5.38 -39.22 -0.20
CA TYR A 264 4.73 -38.95 -1.49
C TYR A 264 3.80 -37.72 -1.39
N VAL A 265 2.97 -37.64 -0.36
CA VAL A 265 2.11 -36.47 -0.15
C VAL A 265 2.96 -35.21 0.00
N ASP A 266 3.87 -35.17 0.97
CA ASP A 266 4.54 -33.93 1.38
C ASP A 266 5.56 -33.45 0.34
N PHE A 267 6.42 -34.34 -0.16
CA PHE A 267 7.48 -33.95 -1.09
C PHE A 267 7.01 -33.90 -2.53
N PHE A 268 6.19 -34.85 -2.98
CA PHE A 268 5.80 -34.89 -4.39
C PHE A 268 4.57 -34.04 -4.68
N LEU A 269 3.52 -34.09 -3.86
CA LEU A 269 2.31 -33.28 -4.09
C LEU A 269 2.45 -31.89 -3.46
N ILE A 270 2.60 -31.80 -2.14
CA ILE A 270 2.47 -30.52 -1.43
C ILE A 270 3.60 -29.55 -1.78
N THR A 271 4.86 -30.00 -1.73
CA THR A 271 6.02 -29.13 -2.02
C THR A 271 5.99 -28.61 -3.46
N THR A 272 5.72 -29.47 -4.44
CA THR A 272 5.69 -29.05 -5.85
C THR A 272 4.54 -28.07 -6.12
N PHE A 273 3.34 -28.33 -5.59
CA PHE A 273 2.22 -27.41 -5.71
C PHE A 273 2.49 -26.09 -5.01
N SER A 274 3.13 -26.09 -3.84
CA SER A 274 3.45 -24.84 -3.11
C SER A 274 4.40 -23.94 -3.91
N ILE A 275 5.37 -24.53 -4.60
CA ILE A 275 6.28 -23.80 -5.50
C ILE A 275 5.51 -23.30 -6.73
N SER A 276 4.81 -24.17 -7.46
CA SER A 276 4.05 -23.76 -8.65
C SER A 276 2.98 -22.71 -8.34
N PHE A 277 2.30 -22.86 -7.20
CA PHE A 277 1.27 -21.95 -6.74
C PHE A 277 1.83 -20.55 -6.45
N SER A 278 3.05 -20.42 -5.95
CA SER A 278 3.65 -19.10 -5.67
C SER A 278 4.17 -18.38 -6.92
N GLN A 279 4.42 -19.09 -8.02
CA GLN A 279 5.08 -18.56 -9.22
C GLN A 279 4.15 -17.92 -10.25
N THR A 280 2.86 -17.74 -9.97
CA THR A 280 1.95 -17.13 -10.93
C THR A 280 1.95 -15.61 -10.80
N GLY A 281 2.24 -14.94 -11.91
CA GLY A 281 2.27 -13.48 -11.97
C GLY A 281 0.90 -12.79 -11.92
N PRO A 282 0.91 -11.45 -11.88
CA PRO A 282 -0.29 -10.63 -11.79
C PRO A 282 -1.11 -10.69 -13.07
N TYR A 283 -2.39 -10.34 -12.94
CA TYR A 283 -3.25 -10.08 -14.10
C TYR A 283 -2.84 -8.75 -14.76
N ASP A 284 -3.04 -8.65 -16.08
CA ASP A 284 -2.48 -7.54 -16.87
C ASP A 284 -3.25 -6.22 -16.64
N GLU A 285 -4.54 -6.31 -16.33
CA GLU A 285 -5.43 -5.17 -16.08
C GLU A 285 -5.64 -4.92 -14.57
N LEU A 286 -5.70 -3.64 -14.20
CA LEU A 286 -6.02 -3.23 -12.84
C LEU A 286 -7.54 -3.07 -12.68
N VAL A 287 -8.12 -3.80 -11.73
CA VAL A 287 -9.57 -3.76 -11.47
C VAL A 287 -9.92 -2.86 -10.28
N VAL A 288 -11.19 -2.45 -10.15
CA VAL A 288 -11.68 -1.69 -9.00
C VAL A 288 -11.67 -2.53 -7.72
N ASP A 289 -11.98 -3.83 -7.83
CA ASP A 289 -12.08 -4.71 -6.66
C ASP A 289 -10.78 -4.79 -5.88
N ARG A 290 -10.90 -4.91 -4.55
CA ARG A 290 -9.74 -5.05 -3.65
C ARG A 290 -9.65 -6.49 -3.11
N PRO A 291 -8.45 -7.08 -3.04
CA PRO A 291 -8.26 -8.39 -2.44
C PRO A 291 -8.61 -8.38 -0.94
N LEU A 292 -8.84 -9.57 -0.38
CA LEU A 292 -9.10 -9.73 1.06
C LEU A 292 -7.87 -9.34 1.89
N VAL A 293 -8.09 -8.57 2.95
CA VAL A 293 -7.02 -8.05 3.82
C VAL A 293 -6.88 -8.87 5.12
N SER A 294 -7.92 -9.62 5.52
CA SER A 294 -7.92 -10.41 6.77
C SER A 294 -8.22 -11.90 6.55
N LEU A 295 -7.33 -12.74 7.06
CA LEU A 295 -7.40 -14.21 6.98
C LEU A 295 -8.54 -14.79 7.83
N LEU A 296 -8.85 -14.15 8.97
CA LEU A 296 -9.90 -14.59 9.90
C LEU A 296 -11.28 -14.01 9.57
N SER A 297 -11.47 -13.57 8.33
CA SER A 297 -12.77 -13.13 7.88
C SER A 297 -13.73 -14.33 7.67
N PRO A 298 -15.06 -14.12 7.75
CA PRO A 298 -16.04 -15.20 7.66
C PRO A 298 -15.97 -16.00 6.35
N SER A 299 -15.56 -15.37 5.24
CA SER A 299 -15.52 -15.99 3.91
C SER A 299 -14.40 -17.04 3.77
N PRO A 300 -13.12 -16.75 4.06
CA PRO A 300 -12.06 -17.77 4.12
C PRO A 300 -12.36 -18.91 5.10
N ILE A 301 -12.92 -18.62 6.26
CA ILE A 301 -13.28 -19.64 7.26
C ILE A 301 -14.37 -20.57 6.70
N LEU A 302 -15.45 -20.00 6.15
CA LEU A 302 -16.52 -20.78 5.53
C LEU A 302 -15.99 -21.64 4.38
N SER A 303 -15.06 -21.11 3.60
CA SER A 303 -14.38 -21.87 2.54
C SER A 303 -13.64 -23.08 3.09
N ILE A 304 -12.75 -22.89 4.07
CA ILE A 304 -12.01 -24.00 4.68
C ILE A 304 -12.99 -25.05 5.24
N LEU A 305 -14.01 -24.63 5.99
CA LEU A 305 -14.99 -25.55 6.60
C LEU A 305 -15.78 -26.37 5.56
N THR A 306 -16.23 -25.74 4.47
CA THR A 306 -16.95 -26.46 3.42
C THR A 306 -16.04 -27.46 2.69
N GLN A 307 -14.80 -27.07 2.38
CA GLN A 307 -13.84 -27.99 1.75
C GLN A 307 -13.50 -29.17 2.67
N MET A 308 -13.29 -28.92 3.96
CA MET A 308 -13.04 -29.98 4.95
C MET A 308 -14.24 -30.91 5.11
N THR A 309 -15.47 -30.38 5.01
CA THR A 309 -16.68 -31.22 5.03
C THR A 309 -16.70 -32.21 3.86
N TYR A 310 -16.35 -31.75 2.64
CA TYR A 310 -16.24 -32.65 1.49
C TYR A 310 -15.11 -33.66 1.67
N VAL A 311 -13.94 -33.23 2.12
CA VAL A 311 -12.80 -34.11 2.39
C VAL A 311 -13.20 -35.25 3.33
N THR A 312 -13.74 -34.91 4.51
CA THR A 312 -14.15 -35.90 5.51
C THR A 312 -15.24 -36.83 5.00
N ALA A 313 -16.25 -36.30 4.30
CA ALA A 313 -17.36 -37.11 3.80
C ALA A 313 -16.88 -38.16 2.79
N PHE A 314 -16.02 -37.76 1.85
CA PHE A 314 -15.51 -38.64 0.80
C PHE A 314 -14.46 -39.64 1.33
N GLN A 315 -13.58 -39.24 2.25
CA GLN A 315 -12.66 -40.17 2.91
C GLN A 315 -13.41 -41.22 3.74
N THR A 316 -14.36 -40.78 4.57
CA THR A 316 -15.19 -41.68 5.39
C THR A 316 -16.02 -42.62 4.52
N PHE A 317 -16.59 -42.11 3.41
CA PHE A 317 -17.32 -42.94 2.46
C PHE A 317 -16.42 -44.02 1.86
N MET A 318 -15.20 -43.67 1.41
CA MET A 318 -14.27 -44.63 0.85
C MET A 318 -13.84 -45.69 1.86
N TYR A 319 -13.59 -45.28 3.10
CA TYR A 319 -13.26 -46.19 4.20
C TYR A 319 -14.33 -47.28 4.39
N PHE A 320 -15.61 -46.88 4.52
CA PHE A 320 -16.71 -47.86 4.65
C PHE A 320 -17.03 -48.61 3.35
N TYR A 321 -16.84 -47.97 2.20
CA TYR A 321 -17.08 -48.61 0.90
C TYR A 321 -16.17 -49.82 0.70
N VAL A 322 -14.88 -49.70 1.05
CA VAL A 322 -13.91 -50.80 0.97
C VAL A 322 -14.30 -51.95 1.90
N GLN A 323 -14.74 -51.65 3.13
CA GLN A 323 -15.22 -52.67 4.06
C GLN A 323 -16.42 -53.47 3.55
N ALA A 324 -17.29 -52.83 2.76
CA ALA A 324 -18.47 -53.48 2.18
C ALA A 324 -18.15 -54.41 1.00
N GLN A 325 -16.89 -54.47 0.53
CA GLN A 325 -16.52 -55.26 -0.64
C GLN A 325 -16.26 -56.74 -0.30
N PRO A 326 -16.55 -57.67 -1.23
CA PRO A 326 -16.43 -59.11 -0.96
C PRO A 326 -14.98 -59.61 -0.84
N TRP A 327 -14.01 -58.85 -1.33
CA TRP A 327 -12.58 -59.15 -1.23
C TRP A 327 -11.92 -58.47 -0.03
N PHE A 328 -12.70 -57.78 0.79
CA PHE A 328 -12.22 -57.06 1.94
C PHE A 328 -11.68 -58.01 3.00
N ILE A 329 -10.49 -57.74 3.50
CA ILE A 329 -9.88 -58.47 4.61
C ILE A 329 -9.77 -57.49 5.78
N PRO A 330 -10.42 -57.77 6.94
CA PRO A 330 -10.29 -56.94 8.13
C PRO A 330 -8.82 -56.82 8.53
N PHE A 331 -8.42 -55.60 8.89
CA PHE A 331 -7.10 -55.34 9.43
C PHE A 331 -6.93 -56.07 10.76
N VAL A 332 -5.78 -56.71 10.93
CA VAL A 332 -5.38 -57.37 12.17
C VAL A 332 -4.15 -56.63 12.64
N ASP A 333 -4.26 -56.03 13.81
CA ASP A 333 -3.14 -55.34 14.45
C ASP A 333 -2.02 -56.34 14.72
N ASN A 334 -0.80 -55.96 14.32
CA ASN A 334 0.41 -56.75 14.44
C ASN A 334 1.46 -55.92 15.18
N ASP A 335 2.25 -56.58 16.04
CA ASP A 335 3.31 -55.92 16.85
C ASP A 335 4.44 -55.27 16.02
N GLU A 336 4.42 -55.40 14.68
CA GLU A 336 5.47 -54.94 13.75
C GLU A 336 5.18 -53.58 13.08
N GLU A 337 4.16 -52.83 13.51
CA GLU A 337 3.75 -51.52 12.93
C GLU A 337 3.47 -51.58 11.41
N ASP A 338 3.04 -52.74 10.90
CA ASP A 338 2.69 -52.92 9.49
C ASP A 338 1.28 -52.35 9.22
N TYR A 339 1.22 -51.16 8.63
CA TYR A 339 -0.04 -50.48 8.28
C TYR A 339 -0.56 -50.84 6.87
N ASN A 340 -0.01 -51.86 6.22
CA ASN A 340 -0.42 -52.31 4.90
C ASN A 340 -1.82 -52.93 4.94
N CYS A 341 -2.83 -52.10 4.70
CA CYS A 341 -4.22 -52.54 4.64
C CYS A 341 -5.01 -51.85 3.53
N GLN A 342 -6.13 -52.45 3.15
CA GLN A 342 -6.98 -51.96 2.06
C GLN A 342 -7.69 -50.65 2.42
N GLN A 343 -7.96 -50.42 3.71
CA GLN A 343 -8.51 -49.15 4.20
C GLN A 343 -7.50 -48.03 4.08
N ASN A 344 -6.24 -48.28 4.49
CA ASN A 344 -5.14 -47.33 4.31
C ASN A 344 -5.01 -46.97 2.83
N ALA A 345 -4.82 -47.96 1.96
CA ALA A 345 -4.69 -47.73 0.52
C ALA A 345 -5.86 -46.90 -0.06
N ALA A 346 -7.10 -47.16 0.38
CA ALA A 346 -8.26 -46.40 -0.07
C ALA A 346 -8.28 -44.94 0.41
N VAL A 347 -7.95 -44.70 1.68
CA VAL A 347 -7.88 -43.36 2.29
C VAL A 347 -6.70 -42.57 1.72
N PHE A 348 -5.54 -43.19 1.55
CA PHE A 348 -4.38 -42.60 0.88
C PHE A 348 -4.70 -42.20 -0.56
N LEU A 349 -5.25 -43.11 -1.37
CA LEU A 349 -5.54 -42.83 -2.77
C LEU A 349 -6.56 -41.71 -2.94
N ILE A 350 -7.65 -41.69 -2.16
CA ILE A 350 -8.64 -40.61 -2.26
C ILE A 350 -8.06 -39.28 -1.76
N SER A 351 -7.28 -39.28 -0.67
CA SER A 351 -6.66 -38.06 -0.14
C SER A 351 -5.62 -37.46 -1.10
N ALA A 352 -4.88 -38.29 -1.84
CA ALA A 352 -3.97 -37.84 -2.90
C ALA A 352 -4.68 -36.97 -3.96
N TYR A 353 -5.87 -37.38 -4.41
CA TYR A 353 -6.67 -36.54 -5.32
C TYR A 353 -7.26 -35.30 -4.63
N GLN A 354 -7.53 -35.37 -3.33
CA GLN A 354 -8.03 -34.24 -2.55
C GLN A 354 -6.97 -33.15 -2.42
N TYR A 355 -5.69 -33.49 -2.20
CA TYR A 355 -4.61 -32.50 -2.20
C TYR A 355 -4.50 -31.78 -3.54
N ILE A 356 -4.56 -32.51 -4.66
CA ILE A 356 -4.59 -31.93 -6.01
C ILE A 356 -5.82 -31.02 -6.19
N THR A 357 -6.99 -31.47 -5.73
CA THR A 357 -8.23 -30.70 -5.79
C THR A 357 -8.11 -29.38 -5.03
N LEU A 358 -7.61 -29.41 -3.79
CA LEU A 358 -7.41 -28.22 -2.96
C LEU A 358 -6.43 -27.23 -3.60
N ALA A 359 -5.36 -27.73 -4.21
CA ALA A 359 -4.39 -26.90 -4.93
C ALA A 359 -5.06 -26.14 -6.09
N VAL A 360 -5.91 -26.81 -6.88
CA VAL A 360 -6.62 -26.19 -8.01
C VAL A 360 -7.73 -25.24 -7.53
N VAL A 361 -8.51 -25.65 -6.53
CA VAL A 361 -9.67 -24.88 -6.03
C VAL A 361 -9.22 -23.56 -5.40
N PHE A 362 -8.11 -23.55 -4.66
CA PHE A 362 -7.59 -22.33 -4.04
C PHE A 362 -6.70 -21.49 -4.96
N ALA A 363 -6.28 -22.02 -6.11
CA ALA A 363 -5.49 -21.30 -7.10
C ALA A 363 -6.37 -20.35 -7.94
N LYS A 364 -6.87 -19.32 -7.28
CA LYS A 364 -7.69 -18.28 -7.91
C LYS A 364 -6.90 -17.54 -8.99
N GLY A 365 -7.55 -17.33 -10.12
CA GLY A 365 -7.01 -16.57 -11.25
C GLY A 365 -7.50 -15.13 -11.25
N ALA A 366 -8.07 -14.72 -12.38
CA ALA A 366 -8.64 -13.38 -12.56
C ALA A 366 -9.62 -13.04 -11.42
N PRO A 367 -9.67 -11.76 -10.96
CA PRO A 367 -9.13 -10.58 -11.63
C PRO A 367 -7.72 -10.13 -11.17
N PHE A 368 -7.11 -10.77 -10.16
CA PHE A 368 -5.85 -10.26 -9.56
C PHE A 368 -4.59 -10.98 -10.03
N ARG A 369 -4.74 -12.24 -10.47
CA ARG A 369 -3.63 -13.14 -10.76
C ARG A 369 -3.92 -13.90 -12.05
N LYS A 370 -2.87 -14.32 -12.77
CA LYS A 370 -3.02 -15.22 -13.91
C LYS A 370 -3.54 -16.60 -13.47
N SER A 371 -4.03 -17.39 -14.41
CA SER A 371 -4.50 -18.75 -14.10
C SER A 371 -3.35 -19.68 -13.73
N ILE A 372 -3.63 -20.68 -12.88
CA ILE A 372 -2.71 -21.80 -12.63
C ILE A 372 -2.42 -22.63 -13.88
N PHE A 373 -3.25 -22.50 -14.93
CA PHE A 373 -3.03 -23.17 -16.21
C PHE A 373 -1.96 -22.50 -17.10
N SER A 374 -1.07 -21.68 -16.52
CA SER A 374 0.13 -21.19 -17.20
C SER A 374 1.18 -22.30 -17.37
N ASN A 375 2.06 -22.18 -18.37
CA ASN A 375 2.92 -23.28 -18.88
C ASN A 375 3.56 -24.20 -17.82
N CYS A 376 4.35 -23.67 -16.88
CA CYS A 376 5.05 -24.51 -15.89
C CYS A 376 4.12 -25.10 -14.82
N ASN A 377 3.09 -24.37 -14.42
CA ASN A 377 2.16 -24.77 -13.38
C ASN A 377 1.16 -25.82 -13.89
N LEU A 378 0.73 -25.68 -15.15
CA LEU A 378 -0.06 -26.68 -15.85
C LEU A 378 0.70 -27.99 -15.99
N LEU A 379 1.99 -27.94 -16.32
CA LEU A 379 2.83 -29.13 -16.41
C LEU A 379 2.89 -29.87 -15.06
N ASN A 380 3.13 -29.15 -13.96
CA ASN A 380 3.15 -29.76 -12.63
C ASN A 380 1.80 -30.43 -12.29
N LEU A 381 0.69 -29.74 -12.57
CA LEU A 381 -0.64 -30.30 -12.37
C LEU A 381 -0.89 -31.59 -13.18
N ILE A 382 -0.50 -31.61 -14.46
CA ILE A 382 -0.63 -32.80 -15.32
C ILE A 382 0.23 -33.94 -14.78
N VAL A 383 1.46 -33.65 -14.34
CA VAL A 383 2.37 -34.66 -13.79
C VAL A 383 1.81 -35.24 -12.48
N ALA A 384 1.33 -34.40 -11.57
CA ALA A 384 0.74 -34.84 -10.30
C ALA A 384 -0.52 -35.70 -10.48
N ILE A 385 -1.43 -35.29 -11.38
CA ILE A 385 -2.62 -36.08 -11.73
C ILE A 385 -2.20 -37.40 -12.40
N GLY A 386 -1.28 -37.35 -13.35
CA GLY A 386 -0.81 -38.53 -14.10
C GLY A 386 -0.13 -39.55 -13.18
N ALA A 387 0.76 -39.10 -12.30
CA ALA A 387 1.42 -39.94 -11.31
C ALA A 387 0.42 -40.57 -10.34
N THR A 388 -0.51 -39.78 -9.78
CA THR A 388 -1.52 -40.29 -8.84
C THR A 388 -2.51 -41.26 -9.53
N ALA A 389 -2.87 -41.01 -10.78
CA ALA A 389 -3.68 -41.91 -11.60
C ALA A 389 -2.95 -43.22 -11.92
N TRP A 390 -1.64 -43.15 -12.20
CA TRP A 390 -0.79 -44.31 -12.43
C TRP A 390 -0.69 -45.18 -11.17
N ILE A 391 -0.41 -44.58 -10.00
CA ILE A 391 -0.37 -45.26 -8.70
C ILE A 391 -1.71 -45.94 -8.39
N ASN A 392 -2.83 -45.28 -8.71
CA ASN A 392 -4.16 -45.85 -8.47
C ASN A 392 -4.49 -46.99 -9.45
N ILE A 393 -4.28 -46.82 -10.77
CA ILE A 393 -4.72 -47.78 -11.79
C ILE A 393 -3.78 -48.96 -11.93
N TYR A 394 -2.48 -48.70 -12.07
CA TYR A 394 -1.48 -49.71 -12.38
C TYR A 394 -0.13 -49.36 -11.73
N PRO A 395 -0.05 -49.43 -10.38
CA PRO A 395 1.24 -49.30 -9.72
C PRO A 395 2.09 -50.51 -10.12
N THR A 396 3.32 -50.26 -10.58
CA THR A 396 4.30 -51.35 -10.78
C THR A 396 4.59 -52.02 -9.44
N GLU A 397 4.78 -53.34 -9.42
CA GLU A 397 4.99 -54.13 -8.19
C GLU A 397 6.03 -53.48 -7.25
N ASN A 398 7.23 -53.17 -7.77
CA ASN A 398 8.28 -52.49 -7.01
C ASN A 398 7.85 -51.15 -6.37
N PHE A 399 6.94 -50.42 -7.00
CA PHE A 399 6.47 -49.12 -6.51
C PHE A 399 5.31 -49.26 -5.53
N ALA A 400 4.44 -50.26 -5.73
CA ALA A 400 3.43 -50.63 -4.75
C ALA A 400 4.09 -51.10 -3.45
N ASP A 401 5.14 -51.92 -3.55
CA ASP A 401 5.91 -52.38 -2.39
C ASP A 401 6.66 -51.22 -1.71
N LEU A 402 7.23 -50.28 -2.49
CA LEU A 402 7.88 -49.08 -1.95
C LEU A 402 6.90 -48.19 -1.17
N LEU A 403 5.66 -48.06 -1.64
CA LEU A 403 4.62 -47.31 -0.94
C LEU A 403 3.88 -48.14 0.11
N GLU A 404 4.26 -49.41 0.31
CA GLU A 404 3.54 -50.35 1.18
C GLU A 404 2.03 -50.40 0.87
N LEU A 405 1.68 -50.19 -0.40
CA LEU A 405 0.32 -49.96 -0.87
C LEU A 405 -0.40 -51.28 -1.14
N ASN A 406 -1.44 -51.57 -0.36
CA ASN A 406 -2.32 -52.72 -0.62
C ASN A 406 -3.19 -52.50 -1.87
N VAL A 407 -2.72 -52.94 -3.02
CA VAL A 407 -3.38 -52.64 -4.29
C VAL A 407 -4.74 -53.34 -4.41
N LEU A 408 -5.79 -52.55 -4.60
CA LEU A 408 -7.16 -53.05 -4.78
C LEU A 408 -7.25 -54.07 -5.94
N PRO A 409 -7.95 -55.20 -5.80
CA PRO A 409 -7.77 -56.35 -6.70
C PRO A 409 -8.34 -56.17 -8.12
N SER A 410 -9.30 -55.26 -8.34
CA SER A 410 -9.91 -55.05 -9.65
C SER A 410 -9.78 -53.61 -10.13
N ILE A 411 -9.53 -53.46 -11.43
CA ILE A 411 -9.53 -52.16 -12.12
C ILE A 411 -10.85 -51.40 -11.94
N LYS A 412 -11.97 -52.12 -11.77
CA LYS A 412 -13.28 -51.50 -11.52
C LYS A 412 -13.26 -50.63 -10.26
N TYR A 413 -12.72 -51.14 -9.15
CA TYR A 413 -12.64 -50.41 -7.88
C TYR A 413 -11.64 -49.25 -7.95
N ARG A 414 -10.50 -49.45 -8.61
CA ARG A 414 -9.49 -48.40 -8.85
C ARG A 414 -10.07 -47.24 -9.67
N SER A 415 -10.80 -47.55 -10.75
CA SER A 415 -11.47 -46.54 -11.59
C SER A 415 -12.61 -45.83 -10.85
N PHE A 416 -13.27 -46.50 -9.90
CA PHE A 416 -14.32 -45.92 -9.09
C PHE A 416 -13.77 -44.81 -8.18
N ILE A 417 -12.58 -44.96 -7.61
CA ILE A 417 -11.90 -43.91 -6.82
C ILE A 417 -11.69 -42.64 -7.66
N ILE A 418 -11.24 -42.79 -8.91
CA ILE A 418 -11.03 -41.65 -9.81
C ILE A 418 -12.36 -40.95 -10.13
N GLY A 419 -13.40 -41.73 -10.43
CA GLY A 419 -14.73 -41.18 -10.66
C GLY A 419 -15.27 -40.41 -9.45
N LEU A 420 -15.07 -40.96 -8.25
CA LEU A 420 -15.48 -40.33 -7.00
C LEU A 420 -14.66 -39.06 -6.71
N ALA A 421 -13.35 -39.10 -6.90
CA ALA A 421 -12.47 -37.94 -6.79
C ALA A 421 -12.86 -36.82 -7.77
N PHE A 422 -13.23 -37.16 -9.00
CA PHE A 422 -13.73 -36.19 -9.98
C PHE A 422 -15.05 -35.56 -9.55
N ILE A 423 -15.99 -36.33 -9.01
CA ILE A 423 -17.25 -35.80 -8.45
C ILE A 423 -16.94 -34.84 -7.31
N GLN A 424 -16.04 -35.22 -6.39
CA GLN A 424 -15.61 -34.35 -5.30
C GLN A 424 -14.99 -33.05 -5.84
N PHE A 425 -14.09 -33.13 -6.82
CA PHE A 425 -13.48 -31.97 -7.46
C PHE A 425 -14.53 -31.01 -8.03
N VAL A 426 -15.52 -31.53 -8.76
CA VAL A 426 -16.60 -30.72 -9.34
C VAL A 426 -17.42 -30.03 -8.24
N LEU A 427 -17.78 -30.74 -7.17
CA LEU A 427 -18.50 -30.16 -6.04
C LEU A 427 -17.68 -29.08 -5.33
N ALA A 428 -16.42 -29.38 -5.01
CA ALA A 428 -15.49 -28.47 -4.36
C ALA A 428 -15.28 -27.18 -5.18
N TYR A 429 -15.09 -27.31 -6.49
CA TYR A 429 -14.89 -26.19 -7.41
C TYR A 429 -16.14 -25.34 -7.58
N ILE A 430 -17.32 -25.96 -7.76
CA ILE A 430 -18.59 -25.23 -7.88
C ILE A 430 -18.88 -24.46 -6.59
N THR A 431 -18.70 -25.08 -5.43
CA THR A 431 -18.94 -24.44 -4.14
C THR A 431 -18.00 -23.26 -3.91
N GLU A 432 -16.71 -23.40 -4.18
CA GLU A 432 -15.77 -22.27 -4.03
C GLU A 432 -16.13 -21.12 -4.99
N LYS A 433 -16.35 -21.43 -6.27
CA LYS A 433 -16.56 -20.42 -7.31
C LYS A 433 -17.93 -19.72 -7.24
N PHE A 434 -19.00 -20.43 -6.93
CA PHE A 434 -20.37 -19.90 -7.03
C PHE A 434 -21.04 -19.62 -5.68
N LEU A 435 -20.62 -20.26 -4.59
CA LEU A 435 -21.16 -19.97 -3.26
C LEU A 435 -20.25 -18.98 -2.54
N ILE A 436 -18.97 -19.29 -2.41
CA ILE A 436 -18.04 -18.52 -1.56
C ILE A 436 -17.59 -17.23 -2.25
N ASP A 437 -17.24 -17.30 -3.54
CA ASP A 437 -16.76 -16.16 -4.31
C ASP A 437 -17.88 -15.25 -4.85
N ASN A 438 -19.14 -15.62 -4.61
CA ASN A 438 -20.26 -14.81 -5.03
C ASN A 438 -20.42 -13.58 -4.12
N GLU A 439 -20.21 -12.40 -4.71
CA GLU A 439 -20.36 -11.11 -4.04
C GLU A 439 -21.71 -10.94 -3.35
N SER A 440 -22.78 -11.47 -3.91
CA SER A 440 -24.12 -11.37 -3.31
C SER A 440 -24.21 -12.11 -1.98
N LEU A 441 -23.52 -13.26 -1.86
CA LEU A 441 -23.44 -14.02 -0.62
C LEU A 441 -22.52 -13.29 0.37
N ARG A 442 -21.38 -12.77 -0.10
CA ARG A 442 -20.43 -12.00 0.72
C ARG A 442 -21.07 -10.75 1.31
N ARG A 443 -21.84 -9.97 0.53
CA ARG A 443 -22.58 -8.78 1.00
C ARG A 443 -23.70 -9.15 1.97
N LYS A 444 -24.39 -10.28 1.77
CA LYS A 444 -25.41 -10.76 2.71
C LYS A 444 -24.81 -11.23 4.04
N LEU A 445 -23.72 -12.00 3.99
CA LEU A 445 -23.00 -12.41 5.21
C LEU A 445 -22.40 -11.22 5.94
N SER A 446 -21.80 -10.25 5.24
CA SER A 446 -21.27 -9.04 5.88
C SER A 446 -22.39 -8.18 6.48
N SER A 447 -23.56 -8.11 5.82
CA SER A 447 -24.73 -7.42 6.36
C SER A 447 -25.33 -8.10 7.60
N CYS A 448 -25.19 -9.42 7.72
CA CYS A 448 -25.64 -10.21 8.86
C CYS A 448 -24.64 -10.13 10.03
N LEU A 449 -23.35 -9.97 9.72
CA LEU A 449 -22.24 -9.79 10.66
C LEU A 449 -21.88 -8.31 10.87
N LYS A 450 -22.90 -7.43 10.85
CA LYS A 450 -22.84 -5.96 10.96
C LYS A 450 -22.17 -5.38 12.23
N GLY A 451 -21.40 -6.18 12.97
CA GLY A 451 -20.51 -5.73 14.04
C GLY A 451 -19.03 -5.66 13.66
N CYS A 452 -18.62 -5.97 12.43
CA CYS A 452 -17.19 -6.14 12.07
C CYS A 452 -16.76 -5.59 10.69
N SER A 453 -17.57 -4.77 10.02
CA SER A 453 -17.06 -3.97 8.91
C SER A 453 -16.43 -2.72 9.51
N GLN A 454 -15.11 -2.58 9.42
CA GLN A 454 -14.47 -1.28 9.62
C GLN A 454 -14.98 -0.37 8.49
N ASP A 455 -16.04 0.40 8.73
CA ASP A 455 -16.33 1.56 7.91
C ASP A 455 -15.12 2.48 8.05
N LEU A 456 -14.32 2.56 6.98
CA LEU A 456 -13.09 3.35 6.95
C LEU A 456 -13.46 4.79 7.30
N ALA A 457 -12.69 5.42 8.19
CA ALA A 457 -13.03 6.73 8.76
C ALA A 457 -13.27 7.81 7.68
N TYR A 458 -12.54 7.74 6.56
CA TYR A 458 -12.73 8.63 5.42
C TYR A 458 -14.11 8.53 4.75
N HIS A 459 -14.76 7.36 4.72
CA HIS A 459 -16.11 7.22 4.14
C HIS A 459 -17.15 7.95 4.98
N LYS A 460 -16.97 7.96 6.31
CA LYS A 460 -17.82 8.75 7.21
C LYS A 460 -17.65 10.24 6.93
N ILE A 461 -16.40 10.70 6.79
CA ILE A 461 -16.11 12.10 6.50
C ILE A 461 -16.67 12.51 5.12
N GLU A 462 -16.57 11.64 4.11
CA GLU A 462 -17.15 11.88 2.80
C GLU A 462 -18.68 11.96 2.85
N SER A 463 -19.33 11.05 3.57
CA SER A 463 -20.78 11.11 3.81
C SER A 463 -21.20 12.36 4.61
N ASP A 464 -20.38 12.80 5.55
CA ASP A 464 -20.62 14.02 6.33
C ASP A 464 -20.48 15.29 5.46
N ILE A 465 -19.60 15.26 4.45
CA ILE A 465 -19.45 16.32 3.44
C ILE A 465 -20.64 16.34 2.49
N GLU A 466 -21.06 15.18 1.99
CA GLU A 466 -22.18 15.06 1.05
C GLU A 466 -23.54 15.33 1.72
N GLY A 467 -23.65 15.06 3.02
CA GLY A 467 -24.84 15.31 3.82
C GLY A 467 -25.03 16.77 4.26
N ASP A 468 -24.00 17.62 4.15
CA ASP A 468 -24.06 19.03 4.54
C ASP A 468 -24.18 19.95 3.31
N PRO A 469 -25.40 20.45 2.99
CA PRO A 469 -25.61 21.29 1.80
C PRO A 469 -24.93 22.66 1.88
N ASN A 470 -24.48 23.08 3.06
CA ASN A 470 -23.78 24.36 3.25
C ASN A 470 -22.25 24.21 3.16
N TRP A 471 -21.76 22.99 2.96
CA TRP A 471 -20.34 22.68 2.89
C TRP A 471 -19.93 22.28 1.47
N PRO A 472 -18.87 22.87 0.90
CA PRO A 472 -18.02 23.93 1.46
C PRO A 472 -18.69 25.32 1.41
N PRO A 473 -18.38 26.23 2.35
CA PRO A 473 -18.90 27.60 2.35
C PRO A 473 -18.15 28.44 1.30
N VAL A 474 -18.48 28.22 0.03
CA VAL A 474 -17.83 28.91 -1.10
C VAL A 474 -18.31 30.36 -1.18
N SER A 475 -17.38 31.29 -1.34
CA SER A 475 -17.70 32.69 -1.61
C SER A 475 -18.06 32.86 -3.09
N ASP A 476 -19.16 33.57 -3.39
CA ASP A 476 -19.56 33.95 -4.76
C ASP A 476 -18.59 34.91 -5.48
N LYS A 477 -17.48 35.28 -4.83
CA LYS A 477 -16.45 36.13 -5.44
C LYS A 477 -15.68 35.32 -6.49
N GLN A 478 -15.97 35.57 -7.77
CA GLN A 478 -15.04 35.25 -8.85
C GLN A 478 -13.81 36.12 -8.70
N VAL A 479 -12.64 35.51 -8.53
CA VAL A 479 -11.38 36.25 -8.41
C VAL A 479 -10.44 35.78 -9.50
N ASP A 480 -9.85 36.75 -10.21
CA ASP A 480 -8.76 36.47 -11.14
C ASP A 480 -7.60 35.85 -10.36
N LEU A 481 -7.24 34.62 -10.73
CA LEU A 481 -6.16 33.86 -10.10
C LEU A 481 -4.87 34.70 -10.07
N ALA A 482 -4.57 35.47 -11.12
CA ALA A 482 -3.38 36.31 -11.19
C ALA A 482 -3.40 37.43 -10.12
N GLU A 483 -4.55 38.08 -9.92
CA GLU A 483 -4.72 39.13 -8.91
C GLU A 483 -4.67 38.56 -7.49
N MET A 484 -5.25 37.37 -7.26
CA MET A 484 -5.13 36.66 -5.97
C MET A 484 -3.68 36.33 -5.63
N PHE A 485 -2.92 35.81 -6.60
CA PHE A 485 -1.54 35.42 -6.36
C PHE A 485 -0.62 36.64 -6.17
N GLN A 486 -0.88 37.76 -6.84
CA GLN A 486 -0.19 39.03 -6.54
C GLN A 486 -0.46 39.50 -5.10
N ARG A 487 -1.70 39.36 -4.59
CA ARG A 487 -2.00 39.64 -3.17
C ARG A 487 -1.27 38.69 -2.21
N LEU A 488 -1.16 37.42 -2.55
CA LEU A 488 -0.41 36.44 -1.76
C LEU A 488 1.12 36.70 -1.78
N GLU A 489 1.68 37.09 -2.93
CA GLU A 489 3.10 37.43 -3.07
C GLU A 489 3.46 38.77 -2.39
N SER A 490 2.58 39.78 -2.45
CA SER A 490 2.78 41.04 -1.72
C SER A 490 2.69 40.86 -0.20
N LEU A 491 1.78 40.00 0.30
CA LEU A 491 1.79 39.57 1.70
C LEU A 491 3.04 38.76 2.05
N HIS A 492 3.62 38.04 1.07
CA HIS A 492 4.86 37.28 1.26
C HIS A 492 6.09 38.17 1.41
N GLN A 493 6.20 39.22 0.60
CA GLN A 493 7.24 40.25 0.77
C GLN A 493 7.09 40.97 2.10
N GLY A 494 5.86 41.23 2.54
CA GLY A 494 5.59 41.79 3.87
C GLY A 494 6.05 40.87 5.01
N SER A 495 5.79 39.56 4.94
CA SER A 495 6.20 38.60 5.97
C SER A 495 7.71 38.34 5.97
N GLN A 496 8.34 38.21 4.78
CA GLN A 496 9.79 38.06 4.66
C GLN A 496 10.53 39.29 5.17
N ASN A 497 10.05 40.50 4.87
CA ASN A 497 10.62 41.73 5.43
C ASN A 497 10.53 41.76 6.96
N ILE A 498 9.44 41.25 7.56
CA ILE A 498 9.28 41.17 9.02
C ILE A 498 10.21 40.12 9.64
N GLU A 499 10.43 39.00 8.95
CA GLU A 499 11.31 37.92 9.40
C GLU A 499 12.80 38.29 9.23
N GLU A 500 13.16 38.99 8.15
CA GLU A 500 14.47 39.63 7.99
C GLU A 500 14.70 40.76 9.00
N LEU A 501 13.67 41.56 9.33
CA LEU A 501 13.74 42.54 10.41
C LEU A 501 13.90 41.88 11.78
N LYS A 502 13.23 40.75 12.04
CA LYS A 502 13.38 39.98 13.28
C LYS A 502 14.77 39.39 13.41
N ASN A 503 15.29 38.76 12.36
CA ASN A 503 16.64 38.21 12.36
C ASN A 503 17.68 39.33 12.48
N SER A 504 17.47 40.48 11.83
CA SER A 504 18.34 41.66 12.01
C SER A 504 18.25 42.25 13.41
N LEU A 505 17.07 42.20 14.06
CA LEU A 505 16.88 42.64 15.44
C LEU A 505 17.52 41.68 16.45
N GLU A 506 17.43 40.36 16.20
CA GLU A 506 18.12 39.33 17.00
C GLU A 506 19.64 39.47 16.84
N ASP A 507 20.16 39.68 15.62
CA ASP A 507 21.58 39.94 15.39
C ASP A 507 22.07 41.24 16.06
N ILE A 508 21.22 42.26 16.18
CA ILE A 508 21.53 43.51 16.90
C ILE A 508 21.50 43.30 18.42
N LEU A 509 20.54 42.53 18.93
CA LEU A 509 20.42 42.20 20.35
C LEU A 509 21.58 41.31 20.81
N ASP A 510 22.01 40.36 19.99
CA ASP A 510 23.18 39.50 20.24
C ASP A 510 24.49 40.32 20.21
N GLN A 511 24.58 41.34 19.35
CA GLN A 511 25.71 42.28 19.35
C GLN A 511 25.75 43.19 20.60
N GLU A 512 24.59 43.62 21.12
CA GLU A 512 24.51 44.38 22.38
C GLU A 512 24.87 43.51 23.61
N GLU A 513 24.51 42.22 23.62
CA GLU A 513 24.92 41.27 24.67
C GLU A 513 26.44 40.95 24.62
N ASP A 514 27.02 40.88 23.41
CA ASP A 514 28.46 40.70 23.21
C ASP A 514 29.30 41.94 23.57
N GLU A 515 28.76 43.16 23.39
CA GLU A 515 29.40 44.40 23.87
C GLU A 515 29.35 44.52 25.40
N GLU A 516 28.23 44.18 26.05
CA GLU A 516 28.13 44.16 27.52
C GLU A 516 29.00 43.07 28.18
N SER A 517 29.21 41.94 27.51
CA SER A 517 30.07 40.86 28.00
C SER A 517 31.57 41.21 27.89
N ASN A 518 31.98 41.86 26.79
CA ASN A 518 33.35 42.34 26.61
C ASN A 518 33.70 43.50 27.57
N GLU A 519 32.76 44.39 27.89
CA GLU A 519 32.99 45.48 28.86
C GLU A 519 33.17 44.95 30.31
N LYS A 520 32.57 43.81 30.64
CA LYS A 520 32.78 43.10 31.92
C LYS A 520 34.12 42.36 31.98
N ILE A 521 34.60 41.82 30.85
CA ILE A 521 35.90 41.13 30.77
C ILE A 521 37.06 42.14 30.93
N ASP A 522 36.93 43.34 30.35
CA ASP A 522 37.99 44.36 30.40
C ASP A 522 38.14 44.97 31.81
N LYS A 523 37.03 45.16 32.54
CA LYS A 523 37.02 45.57 33.96
C LYS A 523 37.61 44.51 34.90
N THR A 524 37.62 43.24 34.49
CA THR A 524 38.17 42.12 35.27
C THR A 524 39.68 41.92 34.99
N GLN A 525 40.14 42.16 33.76
CA GLN A 525 41.57 42.10 33.41
C GLN A 525 42.39 43.29 33.92
N LEU A 526 41.80 44.49 34.04
CA LEU A 526 42.46 45.64 34.67
C LEU A 526 42.71 45.48 36.17
N ARG A 527 42.00 44.56 36.85
CA ARG A 527 42.18 44.26 38.28
C ARG A 527 43.21 43.17 38.57
N TYR A 528 43.63 42.42 37.55
CA TYR A 528 44.60 41.31 37.66
C TYR A 528 46.03 41.71 37.23
N LYS A 529 46.22 42.86 36.58
CA LYS A 529 47.53 43.35 36.10
C LYS A 529 48.32 44.18 37.12
N SER A 530 47.83 44.37 38.35
CA SER A 530 48.53 45.11 39.40
C SER A 530 49.09 44.25 40.54
N SER A 531 49.08 42.91 40.42
CA SER A 531 49.44 42.02 41.54
C SER A 531 50.29 40.80 41.19
N SER A 532 51.05 40.80 40.09
CA SER A 532 51.87 39.64 39.70
C SER A 532 53.23 40.01 39.11
N ASP A 533 53.99 40.86 39.79
CA ASP A 533 55.44 40.98 39.65
C ASP A 533 56.11 40.70 41.01
N SER A 534 55.98 39.45 41.48
CA SER A 534 56.80 38.92 42.56
C SER A 534 56.64 37.40 42.62
N GLU A 535 57.80 36.71 42.60
CA GLU A 535 58.02 35.29 42.95
C GLU A 535 58.04 34.26 41.81
N GLU A 536 59.18 34.20 41.10
CA GLU A 536 59.80 32.94 40.68
C GLU A 536 60.70 32.42 41.82
N LEU A 537 60.49 31.19 42.31
CA LEU A 537 61.54 30.15 42.50
C LEU A 537 61.01 28.91 43.25
N HIS A 538 61.42 27.72 42.75
CA HIS A 538 61.39 26.37 43.34
C HIS A 538 60.11 25.51 43.22
N GLY A 539 60.05 24.64 42.19
CA GLY A 539 60.76 23.34 42.17
C GLY A 539 60.22 22.17 43.02
N LYS A 540 59.53 21.23 42.34
CA LYS A 540 59.50 19.74 42.53
C LYS A 540 59.01 19.15 43.87
N ASN A 541 57.93 18.35 43.86
CA ASN A 541 57.95 16.88 43.66
C ASN A 541 56.65 16.18 44.13
N ARG A 542 56.17 15.26 43.27
CA ARG A 542 55.66 13.89 43.52
C ARG A 542 54.50 13.56 44.50
N HIS A 543 53.58 12.80 43.90
CA HIS A 543 52.96 11.53 44.35
C HIS A 543 51.67 11.53 45.21
N ASP A 544 50.70 10.84 44.60
CA ASP A 544 49.92 9.70 45.12
C ASP A 544 48.61 9.90 45.90
N THR A 545 47.63 9.10 45.43
CA THR A 545 46.63 8.33 46.18
C THR A 545 45.49 9.13 46.86
N GLU A 546 44.22 8.74 46.83
CA GLU A 546 43.49 7.57 46.31
C GLU A 546 41.98 7.81 46.55
N ASN A 547 41.12 7.18 45.72
CA ASN A 547 39.83 6.52 46.06
C ASN A 547 38.74 7.31 46.83
N LYS A 548 37.43 7.22 46.56
CA LYS A 548 36.49 6.24 45.96
C LYS A 548 35.14 7.00 45.92
N ALA A 549 34.14 6.81 45.05
CA ALA A 549 33.35 5.62 44.70
C ALA A 549 32.24 6.11 43.71
N PHE A 550 32.00 5.44 42.58
CA PHE A 550 30.96 4.39 42.36
C PHE A 550 29.52 4.96 42.43
N ILE A 551 28.68 4.98 41.38
CA ILE A 551 27.96 3.87 40.70
C ILE A 551 27.20 4.52 39.49
N ASP A 552 27.41 4.08 38.23
CA ASP A 552 26.60 3.07 37.47
C ASP A 552 25.35 3.74 36.84
N SER A 553 24.90 3.54 35.59
CA SER A 553 25.20 2.67 34.44
C SER A 553 24.39 3.24 33.24
N GLU A 554 24.93 3.46 32.02
CA GLU A 554 25.12 2.51 30.90
C GLU A 554 23.85 1.70 30.54
N THR A 555 23.41 1.49 29.30
CA THR A 555 23.96 1.48 27.91
C THR A 555 22.73 1.32 26.96
N GLY A 556 22.72 1.60 25.65
CA GLY A 556 23.77 1.56 24.64
C GLY A 556 23.63 0.31 23.75
N TYR A 557 23.05 0.49 22.55
CA TYR A 557 23.24 -0.25 21.28
C TYR A 557 23.63 -1.75 21.28
N ASN A 558 22.91 -2.56 20.48
CA ASN A 558 23.60 -3.39 19.48
C ASN A 558 22.71 -3.91 18.33
N THR A 559 23.42 -4.11 17.22
CA THR A 559 23.02 -4.50 15.86
C THR A 559 23.08 -6.03 15.68
N MET A 560 22.53 -6.52 14.56
CA MET A 560 22.62 -7.87 13.94
C MET A 560 21.65 -8.96 14.44
N LEU A 561 20.62 -9.28 13.64
CA LEU A 561 20.60 -10.34 12.60
C LEU A 561 19.30 -10.26 11.79
#